data_AF-A0A1E7JM66-F1
#
_entry.id   AF-A0A1E7JM66-F1
#
_cell.length_a   1.000
_cell.length_b   1.000
_cell.length_c   1.000
_cell.angle_alpha   90.00
_cell.angle_beta   90.00
_cell.angle_gamma   90.00
#
_symmetry.space_group_name_H-M   'P 1'
#
loop_
_entity.id
_entity.type
_entity.pdbx_description
1 polymer ?
#
loop_
_entity_poly.entity_id
_entity_poly.type
_entity_poly.pdbx_seq_one_letter_code
_entity_poly.pdbx_strand_id
1 'polypeptide(L)'
;MKFATGGHLAVRITPDDVGKRVSVRTLTGSCDRAGRFTDTVGVLTAWSEGTLRLTRRDGSAVTLDESALVAGKTVPSAPARRRGLPAASTRELQWVAARSWPAVETEHLGGWTLRASVDGAAADGRTGPREGFTARANSVLALGDPGLEAKHRPGPDRPELGRPLDGPALDAALHQVERWYAARALPARIQLSTGAADSQELLAAELDRRGWVAERHALMCTAALAPLADRPPDPRVRVHRRLDAH
;
A
#
# COMPACT_ATOMS: atom_id res chain seq x y z
N MET A 1 -46.10 -19.79 22.63
CA MET A 1 -45.57 -18.86 21.61
C MET A 1 -44.75 -19.69 20.62
N LYS A 2 -45.28 -19.97 19.43
CA LYS A 2 -44.67 -20.83 18.41
C LYS A 2 -43.77 -19.97 17.51
N PHE A 3 -42.48 -20.27 17.43
CA PHE A 3 -41.62 -19.73 16.39
C PHE A 3 -41.89 -20.49 15.08
N ALA A 4 -42.70 -19.91 14.20
CA ALA A 4 -42.43 -20.01 12.76
C ALA A 4 -41.16 -19.16 12.51
N THR A 5 -40.19 -19.50 11.67
CA THR A 5 -40.36 -19.83 10.26
C THR A 5 -39.03 -20.42 9.77
N GLY A 6 -39.07 -21.57 9.10
CA GLY A 6 -37.91 -22.09 8.37
C GLY A 6 -37.51 -21.10 7.27
N GLY A 7 -36.40 -20.41 7.45
CA GLY A 7 -35.84 -19.56 6.42
C GLY A 7 -35.33 -20.44 5.28
N HIS A 8 -35.78 -20.18 4.04
CA HIS A 8 -35.23 -20.85 2.87
C HIS A 8 -33.73 -20.51 2.77
N LEU A 9 -32.90 -21.54 2.96
CA LEU A 9 -31.47 -21.50 2.70
C LEU A 9 -31.29 -21.26 1.20
N ALA A 10 -30.75 -20.10 0.84
CA ALA A 10 -30.57 -19.69 -0.55
C ALA A 10 -29.25 -18.95 -0.70
N VAL A 11 -28.44 -19.39 -1.65
CA VAL A 11 -27.21 -18.73 -2.05
C VAL A 11 -27.54 -17.82 -3.24
N ARG A 12 -27.57 -16.51 -2.97
CA ARG A 12 -27.82 -15.43 -3.96
C ARG A 12 -26.55 -14.61 -4.23
N ILE A 13 -25.41 -15.16 -3.85
CA ILE A 13 -24.10 -14.62 -4.17
C ILE A 13 -23.42 -15.57 -5.15
N THR A 14 -22.58 -15.01 -5.98
CA THR A 14 -21.78 -15.72 -6.98
C THR A 14 -20.34 -15.25 -6.83
N PRO A 15 -19.38 -15.91 -7.50
CA PRO A 15 -18.07 -15.33 -7.63
C PRO A 15 -18.15 -13.86 -8.06
N ASP A 16 -19.09 -13.40 -8.92
CA ASP A 16 -19.26 -11.99 -9.38
C ASP A 16 -19.47 -10.95 -8.26
N ASP A 17 -19.67 -11.40 -7.03
CA ASP A 17 -19.80 -10.56 -5.86
C ASP A 17 -18.48 -10.33 -5.09
N VAL A 18 -17.33 -10.82 -5.58
CA VAL A 18 -16.00 -10.44 -5.05
C VAL A 18 -15.85 -8.92 -5.06
N GLY A 19 -15.39 -8.37 -3.93
CA GLY A 19 -15.33 -6.94 -3.64
C GLY A 19 -16.57 -6.40 -2.93
N LYS A 20 -17.70 -7.12 -2.96
CA LYS A 20 -18.93 -6.70 -2.27
C LYS A 20 -18.93 -7.21 -0.84
N ARG A 21 -19.66 -6.48 0.02
CA ARG A 21 -19.97 -6.96 1.36
C ARG A 21 -21.06 -8.03 1.27
N VAL A 22 -20.84 -9.17 1.91
CA VAL A 22 -21.77 -10.30 1.89
C VAL A 22 -22.05 -10.78 3.32
N SER A 23 -23.23 -11.35 3.51
CA SER A 23 -23.58 -12.16 4.68
C SER A 23 -23.70 -13.59 4.21
N VAL A 24 -22.87 -14.48 4.75
CA VAL A 24 -22.84 -15.90 4.42
C VAL A 24 -23.16 -16.73 5.65
N ARG A 25 -23.84 -17.85 5.42
CA ARG A 25 -24.14 -18.86 6.42
C ARG A 25 -23.50 -20.17 5.98
N THR A 26 -22.68 -20.76 6.84
CA THR A 26 -22.00 -22.02 6.58
C THR A 26 -22.36 -23.09 7.59
N LEU A 27 -22.25 -24.36 7.17
CA LEU A 27 -22.34 -25.52 8.06
C LEU A 27 -21.06 -25.64 8.90
N THR A 28 -21.22 -26.02 10.17
CA THR A 28 -20.13 -26.24 11.12
C THR A 28 -20.11 -27.74 11.48
N GLY A 29 -19.14 -28.48 10.92
CA GLY A 29 -18.98 -29.92 11.12
C GLY A 29 -19.70 -30.81 10.08
N SER A 30 -19.30 -32.08 10.01
CA SER A 30 -19.66 -33.05 8.97
C SER A 30 -21.16 -33.19 8.74
N CYS A 31 -21.59 -32.85 7.52
CA CYS A 31 -22.66 -33.43 6.69
C CYS A 31 -23.92 -34.04 7.33
N ASP A 32 -24.38 -33.60 8.51
CA ASP A 32 -25.63 -34.08 9.09
C ASP A 32 -26.75 -33.02 8.96
N ARG A 33 -27.99 -33.47 8.71
CA ARG A 33 -29.14 -32.59 8.45
C ARG A 33 -29.57 -31.75 9.67
N ALA A 34 -28.94 -31.96 10.82
CA ALA A 34 -29.04 -31.15 12.04
C ALA A 34 -27.80 -30.25 12.28
N GLY A 35 -26.97 -30.02 11.25
CA GLY A 35 -25.72 -29.29 11.33
C GLY A 35 -25.87 -27.91 11.97
N ARG A 36 -24.91 -27.55 12.83
CA ARG A 36 -24.83 -26.21 13.41
C ARG A 36 -24.47 -25.23 12.30
N PHE A 37 -25.09 -24.05 12.28
CA PHE A 37 -24.77 -23.01 11.32
C PHE A 37 -23.91 -21.92 11.95
N THR A 38 -23.00 -21.35 11.17
CA THR A 38 -22.23 -20.16 11.52
C THR A 38 -22.52 -19.06 10.51
N ASP A 39 -22.88 -17.87 10.99
CA ASP A 39 -23.05 -16.69 10.17
C ASP A 39 -21.76 -15.87 10.16
N THR A 40 -21.28 -15.51 8.97
CA THR A 40 -20.12 -14.62 8.78
C THR A 40 -20.50 -13.45 7.89
N VAL A 41 -20.14 -12.23 8.32
CA VAL A 41 -20.31 -11.01 7.54
C VAL A 41 -18.95 -10.40 7.26
N GLY A 42 -18.67 -10.11 6.00
CA GLY A 42 -17.40 -9.56 5.56
C GLY A 42 -17.44 -9.10 4.11
N VAL A 43 -16.32 -8.57 3.63
CA VAL A 43 -16.10 -8.33 2.20
C VAL A 43 -15.61 -9.62 1.58
N LEU A 44 -16.28 -10.11 0.53
CA LEU A 44 -15.81 -11.27 -0.23
C LEU A 44 -14.56 -10.86 -1.00
N THR A 45 -13.38 -11.34 -0.60
CA THR A 45 -12.09 -10.94 -1.20
C THR A 45 -11.57 -11.94 -2.22
N ALA A 46 -12.02 -13.19 -2.17
CA ALA A 46 -11.76 -14.17 -3.21
C ALA A 46 -12.89 -15.21 -3.26
N TRP A 47 -13.14 -15.74 -4.45
CA TRP A 47 -13.94 -16.94 -4.66
C TRP A 47 -13.35 -17.68 -5.86
N SER A 48 -12.64 -18.76 -5.59
CA SER A 48 -11.99 -19.60 -6.60
C SER A 48 -11.74 -20.99 -6.03
N GLU A 49 -11.64 -22.00 -6.90
CA GLU A 49 -11.21 -23.35 -6.50
C GLU A 49 -12.04 -23.94 -5.34
N GLY A 50 -13.36 -23.72 -5.35
CA GLY A 50 -14.27 -24.24 -4.33
C GLY A 50 -14.12 -23.57 -2.95
N THR A 51 -13.41 -22.44 -2.86
CA THR A 51 -13.14 -21.74 -1.60
C THR A 51 -13.53 -20.27 -1.69
N LEU A 52 -14.20 -19.77 -0.65
CA LEU A 52 -14.52 -18.36 -0.46
C LEU A 52 -13.64 -17.77 0.63
N ARG A 53 -13.08 -16.58 0.37
CA ARG A 53 -12.33 -15.81 1.36
C ARG A 53 -13.07 -14.51 1.68
N LEU A 54 -13.35 -14.28 2.96
CA LEU A 54 -14.00 -13.05 3.44
C LEU A 54 -13.06 -12.31 4.38
N THR A 55 -13.00 -10.98 4.26
CA THR A 55 -12.35 -10.12 5.25
C THR A 55 -13.42 -9.51 6.16
N ARG A 56 -13.33 -9.79 7.46
CA ARG A 56 -14.22 -9.24 8.49
C ARG A 56 -13.89 -7.77 8.77
N ARG A 57 -14.77 -7.12 9.53
CA ARG A 57 -14.63 -5.70 9.91
C ARG A 57 -13.36 -5.39 10.69
N ASP A 58 -12.87 -6.34 11.48
CA ASP A 58 -11.64 -6.23 12.27
C ASP A 58 -10.37 -6.49 11.45
N GLY A 59 -10.49 -6.75 10.15
CA GLY A 59 -9.38 -7.07 9.27
C GLY A 59 -9.00 -8.56 9.24
N SER A 60 -9.61 -9.40 10.08
CA SER A 60 -9.37 -10.84 10.05
C SER A 60 -9.91 -11.47 8.77
N ALA A 61 -9.14 -12.39 8.18
CA ALA A 61 -9.56 -13.16 7.03
C ALA A 61 -10.19 -14.49 7.47
N VAL A 62 -11.24 -14.90 6.77
CA VAL A 62 -11.97 -16.15 6.98
C VAL A 62 -11.99 -16.90 5.67
N THR A 63 -11.59 -18.16 5.72
CA THR A 63 -11.67 -19.08 4.58
C THR A 63 -12.83 -20.03 4.84
N LEU A 64 -13.69 -20.22 3.84
CA LEU A 64 -14.89 -21.04 3.89
C LEU A 64 -14.95 -21.94 2.66
N ASP A 65 -15.27 -23.22 2.85
CA ASP A 65 -15.55 -24.13 1.74
C ASP A 65 -16.88 -23.75 1.06
N GLU A 66 -16.88 -23.71 -0.27
CA GLU A 66 -18.08 -23.48 -1.08
C GLU A 66 -19.14 -24.56 -0.83
N SER A 67 -18.72 -25.80 -0.61
CA SER A 67 -19.62 -26.91 -0.30
C SER A 67 -20.33 -26.75 1.05
N ALA A 68 -19.80 -25.95 1.96
CA ALA A 68 -20.40 -25.67 3.27
C ALA A 68 -21.36 -24.46 3.24
N LEU A 69 -21.41 -23.70 2.14
CA LEU A 69 -22.23 -22.49 2.01
C LEU A 69 -23.70 -22.84 1.77
N VAL A 70 -24.55 -22.53 2.75
CA VAL A 70 -25.99 -22.83 2.67
C VAL A 70 -26.86 -21.62 2.38
N ALA A 71 -26.38 -20.42 2.73
CA ALA A 71 -27.06 -19.19 2.36
C ALA A 71 -26.05 -18.07 2.17
N GLY A 72 -26.36 -17.16 1.26
CA GLY A 72 -25.50 -16.01 1.00
C GLY A 72 -26.29 -14.89 0.33
N LYS A 73 -26.10 -13.66 0.79
CA LYS A 73 -26.64 -12.47 0.12
C LYS A 73 -25.62 -11.34 0.14
N THR A 74 -25.62 -10.53 -0.90
CA THR A 74 -24.98 -9.22 -0.86
C THR A 74 -25.69 -8.36 0.17
N VAL A 75 -24.92 -7.62 0.95
CA VAL A 75 -25.42 -6.63 1.90
C VAL A 75 -24.84 -5.26 1.52
N PRO A 76 -25.56 -4.16 1.77
CA PRO A 76 -25.02 -2.83 1.55
C PRO A 76 -23.66 -2.66 2.25
N SER A 77 -22.73 -1.99 1.56
CA SER A 77 -21.46 -1.59 2.16
C SER A 77 -21.72 -0.87 3.48
N ALA A 78 -20.87 -1.13 4.48
CA ALA A 78 -20.92 -0.32 5.69
C ALA A 78 -20.65 1.13 5.28
N PRO A 79 -21.44 2.12 5.75
CA PRO A 79 -21.16 3.52 5.49
C PRO A 79 -19.71 3.80 5.84
N ALA A 80 -18.99 4.35 4.87
CA ALA A 80 -17.58 4.56 5.05
C ALA A 80 -17.36 5.65 6.12
N ARG A 81 -16.51 5.37 7.11
CA ARG A 81 -16.32 6.28 8.24
C ARG A 81 -15.74 7.60 7.74
N ARG A 82 -16.40 8.70 8.09
CA ARG A 82 -15.93 10.07 7.84
C ARG A 82 -14.81 10.41 8.83
N ARG A 83 -13.60 9.88 8.63
CA ARG A 83 -12.39 10.45 9.24
C ARG A 83 -11.79 11.43 8.22
N GLY A 84 -11.62 12.69 8.64
CA GLY A 84 -11.11 13.77 7.79
C GLY A 84 -9.62 13.66 7.45
N LEU A 85 -8.88 12.78 8.12
CA LEU A 85 -7.50 12.43 7.80
C LEU A 85 -7.46 10.98 7.27
N PRO A 86 -6.63 10.69 6.25
CA PRO A 86 -6.35 9.31 5.89
C PRO A 86 -5.83 8.55 7.12
N ALA A 87 -6.25 7.31 7.29
CA ALA A 87 -5.75 6.46 8.37
C ALA A 87 -4.26 6.10 8.19
N ALA A 88 -3.73 6.28 6.97
CA ALA A 88 -2.35 6.04 6.62
C ALA A 88 -1.47 7.25 6.96
N SER A 89 -0.30 6.96 7.51
CA SER A 89 0.81 7.89 7.71
C SER A 89 1.35 8.43 6.38
N THR A 90 2.05 9.56 6.43
CA THR A 90 2.79 10.12 5.29
C THR A 90 3.77 9.09 4.74
N ARG A 91 4.44 8.34 5.64
CA ARG A 91 5.34 7.25 5.26
C ARG A 91 4.65 6.15 4.47
N GLU A 92 3.51 5.66 4.95
CA GLU A 92 2.74 4.60 4.26
C GLU A 92 2.25 5.07 2.90
N LEU A 93 1.76 6.31 2.81
CA LEU A 93 1.31 6.92 1.57
C LEU A 93 2.43 6.98 0.54
N GLN A 94 3.61 7.47 0.91
CA GLN A 94 4.78 7.54 0.04
C GLN A 94 5.27 6.14 -0.39
N TRP A 95 5.27 5.17 0.52
CA TRP A 95 5.64 3.80 0.22
C TRP A 95 4.68 3.16 -0.79
N VAL A 96 3.37 3.30 -0.60
CA VAL A 96 2.35 2.81 -1.55
C VAL A 96 2.50 3.51 -2.90
N ALA A 97 2.69 4.83 -2.91
CA ALA A 97 2.91 5.58 -4.13
C ALA A 97 4.15 5.08 -4.89
N ALA A 98 5.26 4.81 -4.21
CA ALA A 98 6.46 4.28 -4.87
C ALA A 98 6.22 2.93 -5.57
N ARG A 99 5.32 2.10 -5.03
CA ARG A 99 4.96 0.80 -5.62
C ARG A 99 4.03 0.89 -6.83
N SER A 100 3.34 2.02 -7.03
CA SER A 100 2.42 2.17 -8.18
C SER A 100 3.16 2.35 -9.50
N TRP A 101 4.40 2.83 -9.45
CA TRP A 101 5.28 3.02 -10.60
C TRP A 101 6.73 2.76 -10.17
N PRO A 102 7.14 1.48 -10.13
CA PRO A 102 8.48 1.13 -9.69
C PRO A 102 9.53 1.63 -10.69
N ALA A 103 10.73 1.91 -10.18
CA ALA A 103 11.88 2.19 -11.03
C ALA A 103 12.41 0.89 -11.67
N VAL A 104 13.12 1.01 -12.79
CA VAL A 104 13.75 -0.13 -13.47
C VAL A 104 14.81 -0.80 -12.58
N GLU A 105 15.56 0.02 -11.83
CA GLU A 105 16.55 -0.43 -10.87
C GLU A 105 16.29 0.18 -9.50
N THR A 106 16.41 -0.64 -8.46
CA THR A 106 16.25 -0.23 -7.07
C THR A 106 17.30 -0.88 -6.18
N GLU A 107 17.84 -0.11 -5.23
CA GLU A 107 18.76 -0.61 -4.20
C GLU A 107 18.33 -0.10 -2.82
N HIS A 108 18.54 -0.90 -1.77
CA HIS A 108 18.26 -0.50 -0.40
C HIS A 108 19.51 -0.02 0.31
N LEU A 109 19.40 1.15 0.96
CA LEU A 109 20.37 1.66 1.91
C LEU A 109 19.63 1.80 3.25
N GLY A 110 19.64 0.73 4.04
CA GLY A 110 18.77 0.61 5.21
C GLY A 110 17.30 0.81 4.84
N GLY A 111 16.65 1.74 5.53
CA GLY A 111 15.28 2.23 5.29
C GLY A 111 15.15 3.22 4.13
N TRP A 112 16.23 3.55 3.41
CA TRP A 112 16.19 4.33 2.18
C TRP A 112 16.12 3.41 0.97
N THR A 113 15.41 3.85 -0.07
CA THR A 113 15.35 3.15 -1.36
C THR A 113 15.92 4.05 -2.45
N LEU A 114 17.05 3.65 -3.03
CA LEU A 114 17.66 4.28 -4.19
C LEU A 114 16.94 3.75 -5.44
N ARG A 115 16.66 4.64 -6.40
CA ARG A 115 15.82 4.33 -7.56
C ARG A 115 16.43 4.96 -8.81
N ALA A 116 16.57 4.18 -9.86
CA ALA A 116 17.02 4.64 -11.16
C ALA A 116 16.21 4.01 -12.28
N SER A 117 15.88 4.82 -13.27
CA SER A 117 15.25 4.41 -14.52
C SER A 117 15.94 5.17 -15.63
N VAL A 118 17.04 4.59 -16.10
CA VAL A 118 17.86 5.10 -17.21
C VAL A 118 17.71 4.15 -18.39
N ASP A 119 17.45 4.69 -19.58
CA ASP A 119 17.48 3.89 -20.81
C ASP A 119 18.92 3.46 -21.09
N GLY A 120 19.14 2.18 -21.38
CA GLY A 120 20.48 1.60 -21.58
C GLY A 120 21.29 2.33 -22.65
N ALA A 121 22.52 2.73 -22.27
CA ALA A 121 23.53 3.47 -23.05
C ALA A 121 23.06 4.77 -23.72
N ALA A 122 23.85 5.83 -23.63
CA ALA A 122 23.66 7.00 -24.47
C ALA A 122 23.92 6.57 -25.93
N ALA A 123 22.86 6.23 -26.68
CA ALA A 123 22.95 5.89 -28.09
C ALA A 123 23.52 7.05 -28.94
N ASP A 124 23.63 8.26 -28.37
CA ASP A 124 24.06 9.48 -29.04
C ASP A 124 25.46 9.99 -28.62
N GLY A 125 26.20 9.26 -27.78
CA GLY A 125 27.55 9.66 -27.38
C GLY A 125 27.61 10.95 -26.55
N ARG A 126 26.50 11.42 -25.97
CA ARG A 126 26.51 12.58 -25.08
C ARG A 126 27.24 12.27 -23.77
N THR A 127 28.35 12.97 -23.55
CA THR A 127 29.04 13.05 -22.26
C THR A 127 28.38 14.12 -21.40
N GLY A 128 27.63 13.70 -20.37
CA GLY A 128 26.99 14.58 -19.39
C GLY A 128 26.00 13.82 -18.48
N PRO A 129 25.52 14.43 -17.39
CA PRO A 129 24.51 13.82 -16.54
C PRO A 129 23.25 13.54 -17.36
N ARG A 130 22.74 12.31 -17.30
CA ARG A 130 21.48 11.93 -17.93
C ARG A 130 20.34 12.49 -17.08
N GLU A 131 19.36 13.10 -17.73
CA GLU A 131 18.08 13.39 -17.08
C GLU A 131 17.19 12.16 -17.31
N GLY A 132 17.03 11.32 -16.28
CA GLY A 132 16.09 10.20 -16.37
C GLY A 132 14.65 10.70 -16.58
N PHE A 133 13.79 9.88 -17.19
CA PHE A 133 12.45 10.27 -17.66
C PHE A 133 11.57 10.95 -16.59
N THR A 134 11.78 10.65 -15.30
CA THR A 134 11.15 11.38 -14.19
C THR A 134 12.10 11.49 -12.99
N ALA A 135 12.03 12.61 -12.25
CA ALA A 135 12.75 12.76 -10.98
C ALA A 135 12.25 11.79 -9.90
N ARG A 136 10.96 11.41 -9.93
CA ARG A 136 10.37 10.45 -8.99
C ARG A 136 10.98 9.05 -9.15
N ALA A 137 11.27 8.60 -10.36
CA ALA A 137 11.90 7.29 -10.59
C ALA A 137 13.44 7.34 -10.50
N ASN A 138 14.03 8.53 -10.37
CA ASN A 138 15.47 8.79 -10.33
C ASN A 138 15.84 9.63 -9.10
N SER A 139 15.35 9.21 -7.93
CA SER A 139 15.62 9.85 -6.63
C SER A 139 15.49 8.86 -5.48
N VAL A 140 16.25 9.11 -4.42
CA VAL A 140 16.18 8.37 -3.17
C VAL A 140 14.84 8.61 -2.50
N LEU A 141 14.20 7.54 -2.04
CA LEU A 141 13.02 7.59 -1.20
C LEU A 141 13.45 7.35 0.26
N ALA A 142 13.56 8.42 1.05
CA ALA A 142 14.19 8.42 2.38
C ALA A 142 13.21 8.12 3.53
N LEU A 143 12.49 6.98 3.47
CA LEU A 143 11.36 6.73 4.39
C LEU A 143 11.75 6.30 5.80
N GLY A 144 13.02 6.02 6.09
CA GLY A 144 13.51 5.59 7.41
C GLY A 144 14.98 5.91 7.63
N ASP A 145 15.63 5.15 8.51
CA ASP A 145 17.06 5.26 8.79
C ASP A 145 17.91 4.63 7.65
N PRO A 146 18.95 5.27 7.09
CA PRO A 146 19.80 4.68 6.05
C PRO A 146 20.64 3.48 6.52
N GLY A 147 20.62 3.12 7.81
CA GLY A 147 21.26 1.93 8.38
C GLY A 147 22.77 2.06 8.52
N LEU A 148 23.32 3.27 8.41
CA LEU A 148 24.75 3.53 8.56
C LEU A 148 25.04 3.97 9.99
N GLU A 149 25.02 3.02 10.93
CA GLU A 149 25.56 3.30 12.24
C GLU A 149 27.07 3.50 12.17
N ALA A 150 27.54 4.64 12.70
CA ALA A 150 28.91 4.73 13.18
C ALA A 150 29.05 3.83 14.42
N LYS A 151 29.21 2.52 14.22
CA LYS A 151 29.57 1.51 15.24
C LYS A 151 29.07 1.82 16.67
N HIS A 152 27.77 1.75 16.95
CA HIS A 152 27.28 1.72 18.33
C HIS A 152 26.17 0.69 18.50
N ARG A 153 26.55 -0.51 18.94
CA ARG A 153 25.64 -1.64 19.21
C ARG A 153 24.44 -1.21 20.08
N PRO A 154 23.18 -1.41 19.65
CA PRO A 154 22.02 -1.09 20.47
C PRO A 154 21.80 -2.14 21.58
N GLY A 155 21.36 -1.68 22.75
CA GLY A 155 20.87 -2.52 23.85
C GLY A 155 19.38 -2.89 23.66
N PRO A 156 18.88 -3.93 24.35
CA PRO A 156 17.68 -4.67 23.94
C PRO A 156 16.31 -3.98 24.13
N ASP A 157 16.21 -2.82 24.79
CA ASP A 157 14.92 -2.37 25.33
C ASP A 157 14.39 -1.01 24.83
N ARG A 158 14.72 -0.55 23.61
CA ARG A 158 14.03 0.61 23.02
C ARG A 158 13.58 0.39 21.57
N PRO A 159 12.27 0.53 21.26
CA PRO A 159 11.84 0.63 19.87
C PRO A 159 12.39 1.94 19.27
N GLU A 160 13.04 1.82 18.11
CA GLU A 160 13.66 2.92 17.35
C GLU A 160 12.61 3.89 16.78
N LEU A 161 12.02 4.71 17.65
CA LEU A 161 11.27 5.88 17.21
C LEU A 161 12.23 7.07 17.10
N GLY A 162 12.81 7.25 15.90
CA GLY A 162 13.37 8.52 15.43
C GLY A 162 14.54 9.07 16.23
N ARG A 163 15.71 8.44 16.16
CA ARG A 163 16.95 9.18 16.44
C ARG A 163 17.17 10.17 15.30
N PRO A 164 17.49 11.44 15.57
CA PRO A 164 17.84 12.38 14.50
C PRO A 164 18.99 11.80 13.67
N LEU A 165 18.84 11.81 12.35
CA LEU A 165 19.93 11.58 11.42
C LEU A 165 20.83 12.82 11.45
N ASP A 166 21.77 12.87 12.40
CA ASP A 166 22.69 13.99 12.54
C ASP A 166 24.15 13.59 12.31
N GLY A 167 24.92 14.57 11.85
CA GLY A 167 26.37 14.49 11.70
C GLY A 167 26.86 13.37 10.75
N PRO A 168 27.79 12.51 11.19
CA PRO A 168 28.62 11.67 10.30
C PRO A 168 27.88 10.49 9.66
N ALA A 169 26.81 9.98 10.29
CA ALA A 169 26.03 8.88 9.74
C ALA A 169 25.25 9.32 8.48
N LEU A 170 24.67 10.52 8.53
CA LEU A 170 24.02 11.12 7.38
C LEU A 170 25.03 11.42 6.27
N ASP A 171 26.21 11.94 6.61
CA ASP A 171 27.27 12.23 5.61
C ASP A 171 27.70 10.95 4.88
N ALA A 172 27.88 9.84 5.61
CA ALA A 172 28.18 8.55 5.01
C ALA A 172 27.06 8.07 4.07
N ALA A 173 25.80 8.30 4.45
CA ALA A 173 24.65 7.92 3.63
C ALA A 173 24.60 8.73 2.33
N LEU A 174 24.82 10.04 2.42
CA LEU A 174 24.86 10.94 1.28
C LEU A 174 26.00 10.59 0.32
N HIS A 175 27.19 10.27 0.83
CA HIS A 175 28.29 9.78 0.00
C HIS A 175 27.95 8.47 -0.73
N GLN A 176 27.26 7.53 -0.08
CA GLN A 176 26.84 6.30 -0.74
C GLN A 176 25.79 6.57 -1.83
N VAL A 177 24.85 7.48 -1.57
CA VAL A 177 23.86 7.95 -2.54
C VAL A 177 24.54 8.58 -3.75
N GLU A 178 25.44 9.54 -3.54
CA GLU A 178 26.17 10.22 -4.62
C GLU A 178 26.95 9.24 -5.48
N ARG A 179 27.68 8.30 -4.86
CA ARG A 179 28.41 7.25 -5.58
C ARG A 179 27.49 6.38 -6.43
N TRP A 180 26.32 6.01 -5.91
CA TRP A 180 25.37 5.16 -6.61
C TRP A 180 24.76 5.84 -7.84
N TYR A 181 24.38 7.12 -7.72
CA TYR A 181 23.87 7.88 -8.87
C TYR A 181 24.97 8.24 -9.88
N ALA A 182 26.19 8.57 -9.41
CA ALA A 182 27.34 8.85 -10.27
C ALA A 182 27.71 7.65 -11.16
N ALA A 183 27.68 6.43 -10.61
CA ALA A 183 27.91 5.21 -11.39
C ALA A 183 26.90 5.00 -12.54
N ARG A 184 25.76 5.70 -12.48
CA ARG A 184 24.67 5.66 -13.48
C ARG A 184 24.61 6.93 -14.33
N ALA A 185 25.61 7.81 -14.20
CA ALA A 185 25.64 9.14 -14.81
C ALA A 185 24.36 9.95 -14.52
N LEU A 186 23.80 9.83 -13.31
CA LEU A 186 22.65 10.59 -12.85
C LEU A 186 23.08 11.59 -11.77
N PRO A 187 22.42 12.76 -11.66
CA PRO A 187 22.54 13.57 -10.46
C PRO A 187 21.85 12.89 -9.27
N ALA A 188 22.45 12.98 -8.10
CA ALA A 188 21.83 12.49 -6.86
C ALA A 188 20.67 13.40 -6.46
N ARG A 189 19.53 12.80 -6.12
CA ARG A 189 18.31 13.49 -5.67
C ARG A 189 17.68 12.73 -4.53
N ILE A 190 17.06 13.45 -3.61
CA ILE A 190 16.35 12.87 -2.46
C ILE A 190 14.92 13.41 -2.45
N GLN A 191 13.96 12.50 -2.49
CA GLN A 191 12.54 12.82 -2.39
C GLN A 191 12.15 12.91 -0.91
N LEU A 192 11.66 14.08 -0.51
CA LEU A 192 11.17 14.36 0.83
C LEU A 192 9.68 14.72 0.79
N SER A 193 8.98 14.39 1.87
CA SER A 193 7.63 14.88 2.17
C SER A 193 7.73 15.86 3.33
N THR A 194 7.08 17.00 3.20
CA THR A 194 7.01 18.08 4.22
C THR A 194 5.55 18.51 4.40
N GLY A 195 5.27 19.28 5.46
CA GLY A 195 3.94 19.83 5.71
C GLY A 195 2.94 18.90 6.40
N ALA A 196 3.37 17.76 6.95
CA ALA A 196 2.56 16.87 7.79
C ALA A 196 3.26 16.52 9.11
N ALA A 197 2.51 16.08 10.13
CA ALA A 197 3.03 15.85 11.48
C ALA A 197 4.12 14.77 11.57
N ASP A 198 4.12 13.81 10.65
CA ASP A 198 5.08 12.70 10.54
C ASP A 198 5.99 12.83 9.29
N SER A 199 6.18 14.06 8.82
CA SER A 199 6.95 14.37 7.61
C SER A 199 8.43 14.68 7.91
N GLN A 200 9.24 14.84 6.87
CA GLN A 200 10.69 14.79 6.90
C GLN A 200 11.35 16.17 7.10
N GLU A 201 10.73 17.08 7.85
CA GLU A 201 11.22 18.45 8.06
C GLU A 201 12.64 18.49 8.66
N LEU A 202 12.95 17.59 9.60
CA LEU A 202 14.29 17.52 10.21
C LEU A 202 15.36 17.09 9.21
N LEU A 203 15.03 16.14 8.33
CA LEU A 203 15.95 15.69 7.28
C LEU A 203 16.12 16.79 6.21
N ALA A 204 15.06 17.49 5.86
CA ALA A 204 15.12 18.64 4.95
C ALA A 204 16.07 19.73 5.49
N ALA A 205 15.89 20.12 6.75
CA ALA A 205 16.77 21.10 7.39
C ALA A 205 18.24 20.66 7.48
N GLU A 206 18.49 19.36 7.55
CA GLU A 206 19.85 18.82 7.62
C GLU A 206 20.54 18.69 6.25
N LEU A 207 19.73 18.46 5.21
CA LEU A 207 20.17 18.53 3.81
C LEU A 207 20.47 19.99 3.41
N ASP A 208 19.62 20.94 3.79
CA ASP A 208 19.83 22.37 3.54
C ASP A 208 21.15 22.86 4.16
N ARG A 209 21.45 22.43 5.39
CA ARG A 209 22.74 22.73 6.07
C ARG A 209 23.96 22.18 5.31
N ARG A 210 23.78 21.16 4.48
CA ARG A 210 24.82 20.55 3.63
C ARG A 210 24.83 21.10 2.21
N GLY A 211 24.05 22.15 1.93
CA GLY A 211 24.00 22.80 0.62
C GLY A 211 23.17 22.05 -0.41
N TRP A 212 22.37 21.05 -0.01
CA TRP A 212 21.34 20.51 -0.88
C TRP A 212 20.27 21.57 -1.09
N VAL A 213 19.75 21.66 -2.32
CA VAL A 213 18.74 22.65 -2.68
C VAL A 213 17.44 21.94 -3.01
N ALA A 214 16.34 22.42 -2.42
CA ALA A 214 15.01 21.95 -2.77
C ALA A 214 14.71 22.29 -4.24
N GLU A 215 14.42 21.26 -5.03
CA GLU A 215 13.94 21.40 -6.40
C GLU A 215 12.71 20.52 -6.63
N ARG A 216 11.89 20.88 -7.62
CA ARG A 216 10.77 20.05 -8.12
C ARG A 216 9.71 19.71 -7.07
N HIS A 217 8.98 20.74 -6.63
CA HIS A 217 7.86 20.61 -5.70
C HIS A 217 6.66 19.90 -6.34
N ALA A 218 6.07 18.95 -5.60
CA ALA A 218 4.84 18.28 -5.97
C ALA A 218 3.96 18.06 -4.73
N LEU A 219 2.64 18.09 -4.92
CA LEU A 219 1.68 17.82 -3.85
C LEU A 219 1.20 16.37 -3.92
N MET A 220 1.26 15.66 -2.80
CA MET A 220 0.56 14.39 -2.65
C MET A 220 -0.86 14.67 -2.14
N CYS A 221 -1.82 14.71 -3.07
CA CYS A 221 -3.21 14.93 -2.72
C CYS A 221 -3.86 13.63 -2.25
N THR A 222 -4.35 13.62 -1.02
CA THR A 222 -5.20 12.55 -0.50
C THR A 222 -6.62 13.04 -0.33
N ALA A 223 -7.59 12.17 -0.58
CA ALA A 223 -8.99 12.45 -0.30
C ALA A 223 -9.58 11.32 0.55
N ALA A 224 -10.62 11.65 1.31
CA ALA A 224 -11.39 10.62 2.01
C ALA A 224 -11.98 9.65 0.97
N LEU A 225 -11.73 8.36 1.16
CA LEU A 225 -12.31 7.33 0.30
C LEU A 225 -13.82 7.19 0.53
N ALA A 226 -14.28 7.52 1.74
CA ALA A 226 -15.68 7.35 2.14
C ALA A 226 -16.69 8.04 1.22
N PRO A 227 -16.54 9.35 0.92
CA PRO A 227 -17.38 10.03 -0.08
C PRO A 227 -17.38 9.40 -1.48
N LEU A 228 -16.32 8.69 -1.88
CA LEU A 228 -16.24 8.01 -3.17
C LEU A 228 -16.90 6.64 -3.13
N ALA A 229 -16.66 5.86 -2.07
CA ALA A 229 -17.18 4.51 -1.90
C ALA A 229 -18.70 4.46 -1.67
N ASP A 230 -19.27 5.51 -1.08
CA ASP A 230 -20.72 5.62 -0.83
C ASP A 230 -21.49 6.14 -2.06
N ARG A 231 -20.83 6.47 -3.18
CA ARG A 231 -21.51 6.88 -4.41
C ARG A 231 -22.20 5.69 -5.09
N PRO A 232 -23.38 5.88 -5.70
CA PRO A 232 -23.98 4.84 -6.53
C PRO A 232 -23.03 4.50 -7.69
N PRO A 233 -22.96 3.23 -8.12
CA PRO A 233 -22.16 2.83 -9.27
C PRO A 233 -22.53 3.63 -10.51
N ASP A 234 -21.53 4.06 -11.28
CA ASP A 234 -21.77 4.70 -12.58
C ASP A 234 -22.20 3.63 -13.59
N PRO A 235 -23.42 3.71 -14.18
CA PRO A 235 -23.93 2.68 -15.08
C PRO A 235 -23.12 2.56 -16.38
N ARG A 236 -22.25 3.54 -16.69
CA ARG A 236 -21.33 3.49 -17.84
C ARG A 236 -20.15 2.57 -17.60
N VAL A 237 -19.80 2.29 -16.34
CA VAL A 237 -18.68 1.42 -15.98
C VAL A 237 -19.19 0.01 -15.75
N ARG A 238 -18.80 -0.91 -16.64
CA ARG A 238 -19.04 -2.34 -16.46
C ARG A 238 -17.74 -3.00 -16.01
N VAL A 239 -17.79 -3.71 -14.88
CA VAL A 239 -16.63 -4.43 -14.35
C VAL A 239 -16.84 -5.91 -14.62
N HIS A 240 -15.90 -6.52 -15.35
CA HIS A 240 -15.88 -7.95 -15.63
C HIS A 240 -14.60 -8.56 -15.08
N ARG A 241 -14.63 -9.87 -14.77
CA ARG A 241 -13.42 -10.60 -14.35
C ARG A 241 -12.46 -10.96 -15.47
N ARG A 242 -12.91 -10.84 -16.71
CA ARG A 242 -12.08 -11.03 -17.89
C ARG A 242 -11.69 -9.65 -18.37
N LEU A 243 -10.40 -9.49 -18.66
CA LEU A 243 -9.92 -8.30 -19.36
C LEU A 243 -10.59 -8.26 -20.72
N ASP A 244 -11.11 -7.09 -21.09
CA ASP A 244 -11.56 -6.86 -22.46
C ASP A 244 -10.31 -6.85 -23.35
N ALA A 245 -10.28 -7.72 -24.36
CA ALA A 245 -9.26 -7.65 -25.40
C ALA A 245 -9.60 -6.45 -26.30
N HIS A 246 -8.83 -5.36 -26.17
CA HIS A 246 -8.84 -4.24 -27.10
C HIS A 246 -7.66 -4.34 -28.06
#